data_AF-A0A1S7B2A3-F1
#
_entry.id   AF-A0A1S7B2A3-F1
#
_cell.length_a   1.000
_cell.length_b   1.000
_cell.length_c   1.000
_cell.angle_alpha   90.00
_cell.angle_beta   90.00
_cell.angle_gamma   90.00
#
_symmetry.space_group_name_H-M   'P 1'
#
loop_
_entity.id
_entity.type
_entity.pdbx_description
1 polymer ?
#
loop_
_entity_poly.entity_id
_entity_poly.type
_entity_poly.pdbx_seq_one_letter_code
_entity_poly.pdbx_strand_id
1 'polypeptide(L)'
;TQYATAAYTDNILDDFCYFGKEYVEDRYGGVCKAPNNMDTVLDVASEVTFYGLEQYEEYPALLEDQFGGSQRAAVTAAAAGCSTGYATGNAQTALSGWYLSMYLHKEQHSRLG
;
A
#
# COMPACT_ATOMS: atom_id res chain seq x y z
N THR A 1 11.52 -0.86 18.81
CA THR A 1 10.86 -2.16 18.60
C THR A 1 9.60 -2.04 17.76
N GLN A 2 8.62 -1.22 18.16
CA GLN A 2 7.28 -1.21 17.54
C GLN A 2 7.22 -0.65 16.10
N TYR A 3 8.19 0.17 15.67
CA TYR A 3 8.30 0.55 14.26
C TYR A 3 8.52 -0.64 13.34
N ALA A 4 9.23 -1.68 13.81
CA ALA A 4 9.46 -2.87 13.01
C ALA A 4 8.27 -3.84 13.12
N THR A 5 7.72 -4.05 14.33
CA THR A 5 6.62 -5.01 14.54
C THR A 5 5.40 -4.70 13.70
N ALA A 6 5.10 -3.41 13.45
CA ALA A 6 4.00 -3.01 12.57
C ALA A 6 4.03 -3.67 11.17
N ALA A 7 5.21 -4.07 10.68
CA ALA A 7 5.36 -4.73 9.38
C ALA A 7 5.37 -6.27 9.44
N TYR A 8 5.23 -6.88 10.62
CA TYR A 8 5.25 -8.34 10.78
C TYR A 8 4.36 -8.89 11.91
N THR A 9 3.52 -8.05 12.52
CA THR A 9 2.53 -8.48 13.53
C THR A 9 1.12 -8.20 13.04
N ASP A 10 0.16 -8.91 13.64
CA ASP A 10 -1.28 -8.65 13.52
C ASP A 10 -1.87 -8.80 12.11
N ASN A 11 -1.06 -9.33 11.17
CA ASN A 11 -1.38 -9.58 9.76
C ASN A 11 -1.89 -8.35 8.99
N ILE A 12 -1.56 -7.13 9.46
CA ILE A 12 -2.07 -5.88 8.87
C ILE A 12 -1.43 -5.64 7.51
N LEU A 13 -0.10 -5.79 7.42
CA LEU A 13 0.59 -5.67 6.13
C LEU A 13 0.19 -6.80 5.17
N ASP A 14 0.00 -8.00 5.70
CA ASP A 14 -0.45 -9.17 4.93
C ASP A 14 -1.79 -8.89 4.26
N ASP A 15 -2.79 -8.42 5.02
CA ASP A 15 -4.12 -8.06 4.53
C ASP A 15 -4.04 -7.06 3.36
N PHE A 16 -3.30 -5.95 3.54
CA PHE A 16 -3.18 -4.93 2.51
C PHE A 16 -2.44 -5.44 1.25
N CYS A 17 -1.42 -6.29 1.42
CA CYS A 17 -0.70 -6.89 0.30
C CYS A 17 -1.56 -7.91 -0.45
N TYR A 18 -2.39 -8.68 0.25
CA TYR A 18 -3.30 -9.64 -0.38
C TYR A 18 -4.39 -8.95 -1.17
N PHE A 19 -5.02 -7.90 -0.62
CA PHE A 19 -5.95 -7.04 -1.36
C PHE A 19 -5.31 -6.52 -2.66
N GLY A 20 -4.12 -5.91 -2.56
CA GLY A 20 -3.47 -5.33 -3.73
C GLY A 20 -3.01 -6.36 -4.77
N LYS A 21 -2.64 -7.57 -4.34
CA LYS A 21 -2.38 -8.69 -5.26
C LYS A 21 -3.63 -9.12 -6.00
N GLU A 22 -4.75 -9.31 -5.29
CA GLU A 22 -6.03 -9.74 -5.90
C GLU A 22 -6.53 -8.68 -6.90
N TYR A 23 -6.48 -7.40 -6.53
CA TYR A 23 -6.79 -6.30 -7.43
C TYR A 23 -5.98 -6.35 -8.74
N VAL A 24 -4.67 -6.60 -8.64
CA VAL A 24 -3.80 -6.72 -9.81
C VAL A 24 -4.16 -7.94 -10.67
N GLU A 25 -4.39 -9.10 -10.04
CA GLU A 25 -4.76 -10.33 -10.74
C GLU A 25 -6.06 -10.15 -11.53
N ASP A 26 -7.08 -9.55 -10.92
CA ASP A 26 -8.38 -9.32 -11.54
C ASP A 26 -8.32 -8.25 -12.64
N ARG A 27 -7.63 -7.13 -12.37
CA ARG A 27 -7.62 -5.98 -13.29
C ARG A 27 -6.74 -6.18 -14.52
N TYR A 28 -5.59 -6.83 -14.36
CA TYR A 28 -4.60 -6.99 -15.43
C TYR A 28 -4.56 -8.40 -16.01
N GLY A 29 -5.44 -9.31 -15.55
CA GLY A 29 -5.50 -10.69 -16.03
C GLY A 29 -4.31 -11.54 -15.57
N GLY A 30 -3.82 -11.25 -14.37
CA GLY A 30 -2.71 -11.94 -13.71
C GLY A 30 -1.50 -11.06 -13.41
N VAL A 31 -0.57 -11.61 -12.63
CA VAL A 31 0.67 -10.92 -12.23
C VAL A 31 1.63 -10.69 -13.39
N CYS A 32 2.36 -9.58 -13.34
CA CYS A 32 3.36 -9.14 -14.30
C CYS A 32 2.81 -8.93 -15.73
N LYS A 33 1.53 -8.59 -15.86
CA LYS A 33 0.85 -8.36 -17.15
C LYS A 33 0.56 -6.90 -17.45
N ALA A 34 0.65 -6.03 -16.45
CA ALA A 34 0.36 -4.62 -16.63
C ALA A 34 1.50 -3.92 -17.40
N PRO A 35 1.19 -2.85 -18.16
CA PRO A 35 2.22 -2.00 -18.76
C PRO A 35 3.18 -1.45 -17.71
N ASN A 36 4.48 -1.51 -17.95
CA ASN A 36 5.49 -0.91 -17.07
C ASN A 36 5.62 0.60 -17.32
N ASN A 37 4.58 1.36 -16.98
CA ASN A 37 4.50 2.81 -17.18
C ASN A 37 3.84 3.52 -15.98
N MET A 38 3.71 4.85 -16.07
CA MET A 38 3.14 5.65 -14.98
C MET A 38 1.63 5.45 -14.80
N ASP A 39 0.91 5.04 -15.86
CA ASP A 39 -0.53 4.78 -15.75
C ASP A 39 -0.80 3.63 -14.77
N THR A 40 -0.03 2.54 -14.86
CA THR A 40 -0.12 1.42 -13.90
C THR A 40 0.28 1.84 -12.48
N VAL A 41 1.29 2.71 -12.34
CA VAL A 41 1.71 3.23 -11.03
C VAL A 41 0.59 4.04 -10.39
N LEU A 42 0.02 4.98 -11.14
CA LEU A 42 -1.07 5.84 -10.66
C LEU A 42 -2.31 5.02 -10.29
N ASP A 43 -2.60 3.97 -11.05
CA ASP A 43 -3.73 3.10 -10.80
C ASP A 43 -3.54 2.25 -9.54
N VAL A 44 -2.57 1.34 -9.54
CA VAL A 44 -2.42 0.33 -8.50
C VAL A 44 -2.01 0.94 -7.17
N ALA A 45 -1.07 1.89 -7.17
CA ALA A 45 -0.62 2.47 -5.91
C ALA A 45 -1.70 3.36 -5.27
N SER A 46 -2.53 4.06 -6.05
CA SER A 46 -3.62 4.86 -5.49
C SER A 46 -4.70 3.97 -4.87
N GLU A 47 -5.15 2.94 -5.59
CA GLU A 47 -6.17 2.01 -5.10
C GLU A 47 -5.75 1.38 -3.76
N VAL A 48 -4.55 0.79 -3.71
CA VAL A 48 -4.07 0.08 -2.52
C VAL A 48 -3.76 1.06 -1.38
N THR A 49 -3.38 2.30 -1.70
CA THR A 49 -3.22 3.34 -0.67
C THR A 49 -4.56 3.70 -0.03
N PHE A 50 -5.59 3.94 -0.84
CA PHE A 50 -6.91 4.28 -0.32
C PHE A 50 -7.49 3.14 0.52
N TYR A 51 -7.41 1.90 0.02
CA TYR A 51 -7.82 0.72 0.79
C TYR A 51 -7.15 0.65 2.17
N GLY A 52 -5.82 0.75 2.23
CA GLY A 52 -5.08 0.66 3.49
C GLY A 52 -5.41 1.79 4.46
N LEU A 53 -5.67 3.01 3.97
CA LEU A 53 -6.06 4.16 4.81
C LEU A 53 -7.50 4.03 5.31
N GLU A 54 -8.41 3.56 4.46
CA GLU A 54 -9.80 3.26 4.83
C GLU A 54 -9.84 2.22 5.95
N GLN A 55 -8.98 1.19 5.95
CA GLN A 55 -8.94 0.22 7.06
C GLN A 55 -8.64 0.90 8.41
N TYR A 56 -7.72 1.86 8.45
CA TYR A 56 -7.45 2.61 9.68
C TYR A 56 -8.60 3.56 10.07
N GLU A 57 -9.41 4.01 9.11
CA GLU A 57 -10.59 4.86 9.36
C GLU A 57 -11.80 4.04 9.84
N GLU A 58 -12.02 2.87 9.24
CA GLU A 58 -13.15 1.98 9.53
C GLU A 58 -12.98 1.17 10.81
N TYR A 59 -11.73 0.81 11.15
CA TYR A 59 -11.40 0.03 12.33
C TYR A 59 -10.58 0.86 13.33
N PRO A 60 -11.23 1.61 14.25
CA PRO A 60 -10.52 2.42 15.24
C PRO A 60 -9.50 1.66 16.08
N ALA A 61 -9.75 0.37 16.38
CA ALA A 61 -8.82 -0.48 17.10
C ALA A 61 -7.53 -0.77 16.29
N LEU A 62 -7.62 -0.81 14.96
CA LEU A 62 -6.46 -0.95 14.07
C LEU A 62 -5.61 0.32 14.07
N LEU A 63 -6.26 1.50 14.05
CA LEU A 63 -5.57 2.78 14.19
C LEU A 63 -4.91 2.95 15.56
N GLU A 64 -5.51 2.39 16.62
CA GLU A 64 -4.91 2.36 17.96
C GLU A 64 -3.70 1.43 18.03
N ASP A 65 -3.78 0.24 17.42
CA ASP A 65 -2.66 -0.72 17.37
C ASP A 65 -1.45 -0.13 16.64
N GLN A 66 -1.65 0.40 15.43
CA GLN A 66 -0.65 1.18 14.71
C GLN A 66 -0.79 2.67 15.01
N PHE A 67 -0.67 3.05 16.27
CA PHE A 67 -0.83 4.44 16.74
C PHE A 67 0.13 5.44 16.07
N GLY A 68 1.34 5.01 15.71
CA GLY A 68 2.34 5.86 15.08
C GLY A 68 2.07 6.06 13.60
N GLY A 69 2.06 7.30 13.12
CA GLY A 69 1.87 7.58 11.69
C GLY A 69 2.90 6.85 10.82
N SER A 70 4.15 6.80 11.26
CA SER A 70 5.24 6.19 10.49
C SER A 70 5.08 4.68 10.34
N GLN A 71 4.38 4.01 11.27
CA GLN A 71 4.01 2.59 11.13
C GLN A 71 3.01 2.45 9.98
N ARG A 72 1.91 3.21 10.04
CA ARG A 72 0.85 3.21 9.02
C ARG A 72 1.38 3.61 7.64
N ALA A 73 2.19 4.67 7.57
CA ALA A 73 2.81 5.14 6.34
C ALA A 73 3.70 4.07 5.70
N ALA A 74 4.52 3.38 6.50
CA ALA A 74 5.36 2.29 5.98
C ALA A 74 4.53 1.09 5.51
N VAL A 75 3.51 0.69 6.27
CA VAL A 75 2.66 -0.48 5.96
C VAL A 75 1.82 -0.24 4.71
N THR A 76 1.12 0.91 4.62
CA THR A 76 0.31 1.25 3.45
C THR A 76 1.17 1.41 2.20
N ALA A 77 2.32 2.09 2.28
CA ALA A 77 3.20 2.25 1.13
C ALA A 77 3.90 0.96 0.71
N ALA A 78 4.18 0.06 1.65
CA ALA A 78 4.71 -1.27 1.36
C ALA A 78 3.71 -2.06 0.50
N ALA A 79 2.44 -2.11 0.91
CA ALA A 79 1.40 -2.77 0.15
C ALA A 79 1.22 -2.15 -1.25
N ALA A 80 1.16 -0.82 -1.35
CA ALA A 80 1.04 -0.12 -2.63
C ALA A 80 2.23 -0.37 -3.57
N GLY A 81 3.45 -0.31 -3.04
CA GLY A 81 4.67 -0.58 -3.81
C GLY A 81 4.77 -2.05 -4.26
N CYS A 82 4.55 -3.00 -3.36
CA CYS A 82 4.53 -4.43 -3.67
C CYS A 82 3.49 -4.76 -4.74
N SER A 83 2.27 -4.23 -4.62
CA SER A 83 1.19 -4.44 -5.59
C SER A 83 1.52 -3.86 -6.96
N THR A 84 2.09 -2.65 -7.00
CA THR A 84 2.57 -2.05 -8.25
C THR A 84 3.66 -2.92 -8.90
N GLY A 85 4.56 -3.48 -8.08
CA GLY A 85 5.58 -4.44 -8.53
C GLY A 85 4.99 -5.77 -9.03
N TYR A 86 3.93 -6.28 -8.39
CA TYR A 86 3.19 -7.44 -8.86
C TYR A 86 2.53 -7.17 -10.21
N ALA A 87 2.04 -5.95 -10.46
CA ALA A 87 1.43 -5.59 -11.72
C ALA A 87 2.43 -5.53 -12.88
N THR A 88 3.54 -4.81 -12.68
CA THR A 88 4.49 -4.49 -13.76
C THR A 88 5.63 -5.51 -13.91
N GLY A 89 5.89 -6.31 -12.88
CA GLY A 89 7.08 -7.16 -12.80
C GLY A 89 8.39 -6.36 -12.74
N ASN A 90 8.35 -5.09 -12.29
CA ASN A 90 9.51 -4.20 -12.29
C ASN A 90 9.63 -3.40 -10.97
N ALA A 91 10.80 -3.49 -10.33
CA ALA A 91 11.05 -2.87 -9.03
C ALA A 91 11.11 -1.32 -9.09
N GLN A 92 11.41 -0.72 -10.25
CA GLN A 92 11.51 0.74 -10.36
C GLN A 92 10.12 1.40 -10.36
N THR A 93 9.14 0.78 -11.02
CA THR A 93 7.74 1.22 -10.93
C THR A 93 7.13 0.88 -9.57
N ALA A 94 7.51 -0.24 -8.95
CA ALA A 94 7.17 -0.54 -7.56
C ALA A 94 7.62 0.58 -6.60
N LEU A 95 8.86 1.05 -6.74
CA LEU A 95 9.40 2.17 -5.95
C LEU A 95 8.66 3.48 -6.23
N SER A 96 8.26 3.72 -7.49
CA SER A 96 7.42 4.87 -7.83
C SER A 96 6.05 4.79 -7.12
N GLY A 97 5.46 3.61 -7.02
CA GLY A 97 4.21 3.37 -6.28
C GLY A 97 4.35 3.64 -4.78
N TRP A 98 5.46 3.24 -4.17
CA TRP A 98 5.76 3.56 -2.76
C TRP A 98 5.73 5.07 -2.51
N TYR A 99 6.44 5.85 -3.35
CA TYR A 99 6.49 7.31 -3.15
C TYR A 99 5.15 7.98 -3.40
N LEU A 100 4.38 7.53 -4.41
CA LEU A 100 3.04 8.03 -4.64
C LEU A 100 2.13 7.79 -3.43
N SER A 101 2.19 6.59 -2.83
CA SER A 101 1.43 6.26 -1.63
C SER A 101 1.71 7.23 -0.48
N MET A 102 2.98 7.58 -0.24
CA MET A 102 3.38 8.55 0.78
C MET A 102 2.77 9.94 0.53
N TYR A 103 2.73 10.39 -0.74
CA TYR A 103 2.14 11.69 -1.08
C TYR A 103 0.62 11.69 -0.86
N LEU A 104 -0.08 10.64 -1.30
CA LEU A 104 -1.53 10.52 -1.12
C LEU A 104 -1.91 10.46 0.36
N HIS A 105 -1.22 9.62 1.15
CA HIS A 105 -1.45 9.52 2.59
C HIS A 105 -1.27 10.87 3.30
N LYS A 106 -0.17 11.58 2.98
CA LYS A 106 0.10 12.90 3.57
C LYS A 106 -1.07 13.87 3.36
N GLU A 107 -1.63 13.90 2.16
CA GLU A 107 -2.72 14.81 1.83
C GLU A 107 -4.06 14.34 2.41
N GLN A 108 -4.34 13.03 2.42
CA GLN A 108 -5.60 12.48 2.96
C GLN A 108 -5.76 12.76 4.46
N HIS A 109 -4.69 12.60 5.25
CA HIS A 109 -4.77 12.72 6.72
C HIS A 109 -4.10 13.96 7.29
N SER A 110 -3.52 14.82 6.45
CA SER A 110 -2.70 15.99 6.87
C SER A 110 -1.55 15.64 7.83
N ARG A 111 -1.16 14.36 7.84
CA ARG A 111 -0.08 13.77 8.63
C ARG A 111 0.47 12.57 7.88
N LEU A 112 1.66 12.15 8.23
CA LEU A 112 2.27 10.97 7.65
C LEU A 112 2.97 10.15 8.73
N GLY A 113 3.99 10.74 9.38
CA GLY A 113 4.82 10.09 10.40
C GLY A 113 4.24 10.08 11.80
#